data_AF-A0A2T7BL36-F1
#
_entry.id   AF-A0A2T7BL36-F1
#
_cell.length_a   1.000
_cell.length_b   1.000
_cell.length_c   1.000
_cell.angle_alpha   90.00
_cell.angle_beta   90.00
_cell.angle_gamma   90.00
#
_symmetry.space_group_name_H-M   'P 1'
#
loop_
_entity.id
_entity.type
_entity.pdbx_description
1 polymer ?
#
loop_
_entity_poly.entity_id
_entity_poly.type
_entity_poly.pdbx_seq_one_letter_code
_entity_poly.pdbx_strand_id
1 'polypeptide(L)'
;MEDNFSNYFQETGKTLRSYIQTRVDLIRLQAAGKLSRTVGVLFSMMLAFLLFFFVIVFLGMVLGFFIGEKTGSFTIGFSCAAASFLVLMLLMFLLRKPIQRAVSNLIIREILHDDETEELQERAENRPPEPEEEQDEPVTEHH
;
A
#
# COMPACT_ATOMS: atom_id res chain seq x y z
N MET A 1 44.86 -18.67 -27.66
CA MET A 1 44.48 -17.35 -27.09
C MET A 1 43.15 -17.41 -26.34
N GLU A 2 42.35 -18.49 -26.44
CA GLU A 2 41.09 -18.71 -25.69
C GLU A 2 41.19 -18.66 -24.14
N ASP A 3 42.28 -19.15 -23.54
CA ASP A 3 42.29 -19.46 -22.10
C ASP A 3 42.28 -18.23 -21.17
N ASN A 4 42.73 -17.08 -21.67
CA ASN A 4 42.74 -15.83 -20.92
C ASN A 4 41.32 -15.24 -20.80
N PHE A 5 40.51 -15.35 -21.85
CA PHE A 5 39.16 -14.77 -21.89
C PHE A 5 38.20 -15.44 -20.89
N SER A 6 38.35 -16.75 -20.70
CA SER A 6 37.57 -17.52 -19.72
C SER A 6 37.89 -17.14 -18.27
N ASN A 7 39.17 -16.84 -17.98
CA ASN A 7 39.58 -16.41 -16.64
C ASN A 7 39.03 -15.01 -16.27
N TYR A 8 39.06 -14.04 -17.20
CA TYR A 8 38.47 -12.72 -16.96
C TYR A 8 36.94 -12.78 -16.76
N PHE A 9 36.25 -13.67 -17.46
CA PHE A 9 34.81 -13.89 -17.29
C PHE A 9 34.49 -14.53 -15.92
N GLN A 10 35.34 -15.46 -15.45
CA GLN A 10 35.21 -16.05 -14.11
C GLN A 10 35.52 -15.04 -12.99
N GLU A 11 36.51 -14.17 -13.14
CA GLU A 11 36.85 -13.12 -12.16
C GLU A 11 35.79 -12.02 -12.09
N THR A 12 35.28 -11.57 -13.24
CA THR A 12 34.18 -10.61 -13.32
C THR A 12 32.89 -11.23 -12.77
N GLY A 13 32.64 -12.51 -13.09
CA GLY A 13 31.50 -13.27 -12.55
C GLY A 13 31.54 -13.46 -11.04
N LYS A 14 32.72 -13.66 -10.44
CA LYS A 14 32.92 -13.72 -8.97
C LYS A 14 32.65 -12.38 -8.30
N THR A 15 33.12 -11.28 -8.88
CA THR A 15 32.95 -9.93 -8.32
C THR A 15 31.49 -9.47 -8.43
N LEU A 16 30.84 -9.76 -9.57
CA LEU A 16 29.42 -9.49 -9.79
C LEU A 16 28.54 -10.33 -8.84
N ARG A 17 28.90 -11.60 -8.58
CA ARG A 17 28.22 -12.44 -7.57
C ARG A 17 28.24 -11.81 -6.19
N SER A 18 29.39 -11.29 -5.75
CA SER A 18 29.53 -10.64 -4.44
C SER A 18 28.61 -9.41 -4.31
N TYR A 19 28.53 -8.58 -5.36
CA TYR A 19 27.68 -7.39 -5.39
C TYR A 19 26.17 -7.72 -5.43
N ILE A 20 25.79 -8.79 -6.14
CA ILE A 20 24.41 -9.29 -6.16
C ILE A 20 24.03 -9.85 -4.79
N GLN A 21 24.95 -10.55 -4.12
CA GLN A 21 24.67 -11.24 -2.85
C GLN A 21 24.37 -10.25 -1.71
N THR A 22 25.10 -9.15 -1.61
CA THR A 22 24.83 -8.10 -0.60
C THR A 22 23.49 -7.38 -0.87
N ARG A 23 23.13 -7.13 -2.13
CA ARG A 23 21.84 -6.51 -2.47
C ARG A 23 20.67 -7.46 -2.25
N VAL A 24 20.86 -8.77 -2.48
CA VAL A 24 19.84 -9.79 -2.25
C VAL A 24 19.48 -9.87 -0.77
N ASP A 25 20.44 -9.81 0.16
CA ASP A 25 20.13 -9.88 1.59
C ASP A 25 19.36 -8.65 2.10
N LEU A 26 19.70 -7.45 1.62
CA LEU A 26 18.93 -6.23 1.92
C LEU A 26 17.52 -6.31 1.34
N ILE A 27 17.37 -6.76 0.10
CA ILE A 27 16.05 -6.99 -0.53
C ILE A 27 15.28 -8.05 0.25
N ARG A 28 15.91 -9.13 0.73
CA ARG A 28 15.24 -10.19 1.49
C ARG A 28 14.68 -9.68 2.81
N LEU A 29 15.45 -8.86 3.52
CA LEU A 29 15.07 -8.35 4.84
C LEU A 29 14.00 -7.25 4.72
N GLN A 30 14.16 -6.31 3.79
CA GLN A 30 13.14 -5.30 3.50
C GLN A 30 11.88 -5.90 2.88
N ALA A 31 12.02 -6.88 1.97
CA ALA A 31 10.88 -7.59 1.41
C ALA A 31 10.17 -8.40 2.49
N ALA A 32 10.87 -9.15 3.34
CA ALA A 32 10.23 -9.89 4.43
C ALA A 32 9.45 -8.96 5.38
N GLY A 33 10.03 -7.82 5.78
CA GLY A 33 9.36 -6.83 6.63
C GLY A 33 8.14 -6.18 5.95
N LYS A 34 8.30 -5.69 4.71
CA LYS A 34 7.23 -5.03 3.94
C LYS A 34 6.14 -6.02 3.53
N LEU A 35 6.50 -7.23 3.12
CA LEU A 35 5.56 -8.31 2.77
C LEU A 35 4.81 -8.78 4.02
N SER A 36 5.46 -8.94 5.17
CA SER A 36 4.78 -9.35 6.40
C SER A 36 3.71 -8.33 6.82
N ARG A 37 4.04 -7.04 6.79
CA ARG A 37 3.07 -5.97 7.09
C ARG A 37 1.94 -5.90 6.07
N THR A 38 2.27 -6.01 4.78
CA THR A 38 1.28 -5.98 3.69
C THR A 38 0.38 -7.21 3.72
N VAL A 39 0.93 -8.40 3.89
CA VAL A 39 0.18 -9.66 4.01
C VAL A 39 -0.69 -9.64 5.28
N GLY A 40 -0.21 -9.07 6.39
CA GLY A 40 -1.02 -8.89 7.60
C GLY A 40 -2.24 -8.01 7.36
N VAL A 41 -2.08 -6.86 6.70
CA VAL A 41 -3.19 -5.96 6.34
C VAL A 41 -4.12 -6.62 5.33
N LEU A 42 -3.58 -7.24 4.28
CA LEU A 42 -4.37 -7.96 3.27
C LEU A 42 -5.15 -9.13 3.88
N PHE A 43 -4.55 -9.87 4.82
CA PHE A 43 -5.19 -10.99 5.49
C PHE A 43 -6.32 -10.52 6.40
N SER A 44 -6.08 -9.47 7.20
CA SER A 44 -7.13 -8.85 8.02
C SER A 44 -8.28 -8.31 7.16
N MET A 45 -7.96 -7.62 6.05
CA MET A 45 -8.94 -7.09 5.12
C MET A 45 -9.69 -8.19 4.37
N MET A 46 -9.01 -9.27 3.97
CA MET A 46 -9.62 -10.44 3.33
C MET A 46 -10.58 -11.14 4.28
N LEU A 47 -10.19 -11.33 5.54
CA LEU A 47 -11.05 -11.93 6.56
C LEU A 47 -12.29 -11.06 6.82
N ALA A 48 -12.11 -9.75 6.99
CA ALA A 48 -13.22 -8.81 7.16
C ALA A 48 -14.17 -8.82 5.94
N PHE A 49 -13.61 -8.80 4.73
CA PHE A 49 -14.39 -8.88 3.49
C PHE A 49 -15.17 -10.19 3.38
N LEU A 50 -14.56 -11.32 3.76
CA LEU A 50 -15.22 -12.61 3.79
C LEU A 50 -16.41 -12.62 4.77
N LEU A 51 -16.22 -12.12 6.00
CA LEU A 51 -17.31 -12.01 6.98
C LEU A 51 -18.44 -11.11 6.46
N PHE A 52 -18.09 -9.95 5.90
CA PHE A 52 -19.06 -9.02 5.34
C PHE A 52 -19.87 -9.66 4.19
N PHE A 53 -19.19 -10.39 3.30
CA PHE A 53 -19.84 -11.14 2.24
C PHE A 53 -20.84 -12.18 2.78
N PHE A 54 -20.48 -12.90 3.84
CA PHE A 54 -21.39 -13.84 4.49
C PHE A 54 -22.64 -13.17 5.04
N VAL A 55 -22.51 -12.04 5.74
CA VAL A 55 -23.65 -11.29 6.28
C VAL A 55 -24.62 -10.91 5.16
N ILE A 56 -24.08 -10.44 4.05
CA ILE A 56 -24.88 -10.08 2.88
C ILE A 56 -25.63 -11.27 2.28
N VAL A 57 -24.97 -12.43 2.17
CA VAL A 57 -25.60 -13.65 1.66
C VAL A 57 -26.76 -14.07 2.55
N PHE A 58 -26.57 -14.05 3.87
CA PHE A 58 -27.65 -14.32 4.82
C PHE A 58 -28.80 -13.33 4.68
N LEU A 59 -28.51 -12.04 4.52
CA LEU A 59 -29.53 -11.01 4.34
C LEU A 59 -30.35 -11.24 3.06
N GLY A 60 -29.68 -11.61 1.95
CA GLY A 60 -30.33 -11.99 0.71
C GLY A 60 -31.22 -13.24 0.86
N MET A 61 -30.78 -14.24 1.63
CA MET A 61 -31.61 -15.41 1.94
C MET A 61 -32.86 -15.01 2.75
N VAL A 62 -32.71 -14.19 3.78
CA VAL A 62 -33.85 -13.72 4.60
C VAL A 62 -34.87 -12.96 3.74
N LEU A 63 -34.40 -12.03 2.90
CA LEU A 63 -35.26 -11.29 1.98
C LEU A 63 -35.96 -12.22 0.98
N GLY A 64 -35.22 -13.19 0.43
CA GLY A 64 -35.77 -14.18 -0.49
C GLY A 64 -36.86 -15.03 0.14
N PHE A 65 -36.66 -15.51 1.38
CA PHE A 65 -37.67 -16.27 2.11
C PHE A 65 -38.89 -15.40 2.48
N PHE A 66 -38.66 -14.18 2.96
CA PHE A 66 -39.74 -13.26 3.33
C PHE A 66 -40.66 -12.93 2.15
N ILE A 67 -40.08 -12.67 0.97
CA ILE A 67 -40.83 -12.38 -0.26
C ILE A 67 -41.45 -13.65 -0.83
N GLY A 68 -40.76 -14.80 -0.70
CA GLY A 68 -41.26 -16.11 -1.10
C GLY A 68 -42.53 -16.51 -0.34
N GLU A 69 -42.56 -16.32 0.99
CA GLU A 69 -43.75 -16.58 1.81
C GLU A 69 -44.92 -15.66 1.43
N LYS A 70 -44.67 -14.37 1.22
CA LYS A 70 -45.73 -13.40 0.85
C LYS A 70 -46.34 -13.69 -0.51
N THR A 71 -45.57 -14.23 -1.44
CA THR A 71 -46.01 -14.49 -2.82
C THR A 71 -46.53 -15.93 -2.99
N GLY A 72 -46.39 -16.80 -1.97
CA GLY A 72 -46.82 -18.19 -2.02
C GLY A 72 -46.03 -19.07 -3.00
N SER A 73 -44.94 -18.55 -3.58
CA SER A 73 -44.09 -19.25 -4.53
C SER A 73 -42.62 -18.93 -4.26
N PHE A 74 -41.86 -19.97 -3.92
CA PHE A 74 -40.43 -19.90 -3.64
C PHE A 74 -39.62 -19.36 -4.83
N THR A 75 -40.10 -19.55 -6.06
CA THR A 75 -39.43 -19.10 -7.28
C THR A 75 -39.28 -17.57 -7.33
N ILE A 76 -40.29 -16.83 -6.88
CA ILE A 76 -40.24 -15.36 -6.90
C ILE A 76 -39.35 -14.83 -5.78
N GLY A 77 -39.40 -15.47 -4.61
CA GLY A 77 -38.50 -15.16 -3.49
C GLY A 77 -37.03 -15.34 -3.85
N PHE A 78 -36.67 -16.48 -4.46
CA PHE A 78 -35.31 -16.73 -4.92
C PHE A 78 -34.88 -15.82 -6.05
N SER A 79 -35.78 -15.47 -6.97
CA SER A 79 -35.49 -14.50 -8.03
C SER A 79 -35.18 -13.11 -7.48
N CYS A 80 -35.89 -12.69 -6.41
CA CYS A 80 -35.59 -11.45 -5.71
C CYS A 80 -34.23 -11.50 -4.99
N ALA A 81 -33.90 -12.62 -4.33
CA ALA A 81 -32.58 -12.82 -3.75
C ALA A 81 -31.48 -12.74 -4.82
N ALA A 82 -31.66 -13.40 -5.98
CA ALA A 82 -30.75 -13.33 -7.11
C ALA A 82 -30.58 -11.90 -7.66
N ALA A 83 -31.68 -11.14 -7.76
CA ALA A 83 -31.64 -9.73 -8.14
C ALA A 83 -30.85 -8.89 -7.11
N SER A 84 -30.99 -9.16 -5.81
CA SER A 84 -30.20 -8.48 -4.78
C SER A 84 -28.70 -8.73 -4.93
N PHE A 85 -28.29 -9.96 -5.29
CA PHE A 85 -26.90 -10.29 -5.56
C PHE A 85 -26.37 -9.61 -6.83
N LEU A 86 -27.18 -9.47 -7.88
CA LEU A 86 -26.83 -8.71 -9.08
C LEU A 86 -26.61 -7.23 -8.76
N VAL A 87 -27.48 -6.62 -7.96
CA VAL A 87 -27.31 -5.23 -7.51
C VAL A 87 -26.02 -5.07 -6.71
N LEU A 88 -25.72 -6.03 -5.84
CA LEU A 88 -24.47 -6.05 -5.07
C LEU A 88 -23.22 -6.21 -5.93
N MET A 89 -23.27 -7.09 -6.93
CA MET A 89 -22.20 -7.23 -7.91
C MET A 89 -21.97 -5.91 -8.65
N LEU A 90 -23.04 -5.26 -9.10
CA LEU A 90 -22.96 -3.96 -9.76
C LEU A 90 -22.35 -2.91 -8.81
N LEU A 91 -22.81 -2.85 -7.56
CA LEU A 91 -22.30 -1.95 -6.54
C LEU A 91 -20.80 -2.17 -6.32
N MET A 92 -20.34 -3.41 -6.15
CA MET A 92 -18.91 -3.73 -6.08
C MET A 92 -18.13 -3.27 -7.32
N PHE A 93 -18.69 -3.41 -8.52
CA PHE A 93 -18.06 -2.97 -9.75
C PHE A 93 -17.91 -1.44 -9.81
N LEU A 94 -18.90 -0.70 -9.29
CA LEU A 94 -18.84 0.76 -9.15
C LEU A 94 -17.83 1.18 -8.08
N LEU A 95 -17.82 0.53 -6.90
CA LEU A 95 -16.85 0.80 -5.82
C LEU A 95 -15.41 0.46 -6.19
N ARG A 96 -15.18 -0.46 -7.14
CA ARG A 96 -13.83 -0.78 -7.63
C ARG A 96 -13.06 0.47 -8.08
N LYS A 97 -13.70 1.38 -8.82
CA LYS A 97 -13.05 2.57 -9.38
C LYS A 97 -12.58 3.58 -8.31
N PRO A 98 -13.42 4.00 -7.33
CA PRO A 98 -12.98 4.91 -6.28
C PRO A 98 -12.00 4.26 -5.31
N ILE A 99 -12.14 2.97 -4.98
CA ILE A 99 -11.19 2.28 -4.08
C ILE A 99 -9.79 2.23 -4.71
N GLN A 100 -9.68 1.89 -6.00
CA GLN A 100 -8.38 1.90 -6.69
C GLN A 100 -7.73 3.29 -6.68
N ARG A 101 -8.51 4.35 -6.93
CA ARG A 101 -8.00 5.73 -6.89
C ARG A 101 -7.57 6.16 -5.49
N ALA A 102 -8.36 5.81 -4.47
CA ALA A 102 -8.05 6.15 -3.07
C ALA A 102 -6.77 5.46 -2.60
N VAL A 103 -6.61 4.17 -2.92
CA VAL A 103 -5.40 3.40 -2.56
C VAL A 103 -4.16 3.94 -3.30
N SER A 104 -4.27 4.19 -4.61
CA SER A 104 -3.16 4.79 -5.37
C SER A 104 -2.77 6.16 -4.83
N ASN A 105 -3.73 7.05 -4.52
CA ASN A 105 -3.42 8.35 -3.94
C ASN A 105 -2.77 8.27 -2.56
N LEU A 106 -3.13 7.27 -1.75
CA LEU A 106 -2.51 7.06 -0.44
C LEU A 106 -1.04 6.66 -0.59
N ILE A 107 -0.75 5.71 -1.50
CA ILE A 107 0.61 5.24 -1.77
C ILE A 107 1.45 6.35 -2.40
N ILE A 108 0.90 7.09 -3.36
CA ILE A 108 1.61 8.22 -4.00
C ILE A 108 1.94 9.30 -2.97
N ARG A 109 1.00 9.62 -2.07
CA ARG A 109 1.28 10.59 -0.99
C ARG A 109 2.40 10.13 -0.09
N GLU A 110 2.40 8.86 0.34
CA GLU A 110 3.45 8.35 1.22
C GLU A 110 4.84 8.43 0.55
N ILE A 111 4.94 8.04 -0.73
CA ILE A 111 6.21 8.08 -1.47
C ILE A 111 6.68 9.52 -1.71
N LEU A 112 5.78 10.41 -2.10
CA LEU A 112 6.13 11.81 -2.38
C LEU A 112 6.51 12.57 -1.10
N HIS A 113 5.92 12.20 0.04
CA HIS A 113 6.23 12.82 1.32
C HIS A 113 7.62 12.45 1.82
N ASP A 114 8.09 11.22 1.58
CA ASP A 114 9.46 10.78 1.92
C ASP A 114 10.48 11.58 1.08
N ASP A 115 10.29 11.70 -0.24
CA ASP A 115 11.21 12.40 -1.16
C ASP A 115 11.37 13.91 -0.81
N GLU A 116 10.27 14.62 -0.51
CA GLU A 116 10.34 16.06 -0.17
C GLU A 116 11.01 16.30 1.20
N THR A 117 10.85 15.41 2.18
CA THR A 117 11.52 15.55 3.48
C THR A 117 13.03 15.30 3.39
N GLU A 118 13.46 14.36 2.56
CA GLU A 118 14.89 14.08 2.35
C GLU A 118 15.59 15.26 1.66
N GLU A 119 14.99 15.86 0.61
CA GLU A 119 15.57 17.03 -0.08
C GLU A 119 15.66 18.28 0.81
N LEU A 120 14.67 18.51 1.68
CA LEU A 120 14.68 19.65 2.62
C LEU A 120 15.71 19.48 3.74
N GLN A 121 15.92 18.25 4.22
CA GLN A 121 16.97 17.94 5.20
C GLN A 121 18.36 18.07 4.58
N GLU A 122 18.59 17.55 3.37
CA GLU A 122 19.87 17.67 2.67
C GLU A 122 20.23 19.13 2.37
N ARG A 123 19.22 19.95 2.06
CA ARG A 123 19.40 21.40 1.80
C ARG A 123 19.60 22.20 3.09
N ALA A 124 19.01 21.79 4.20
CA ALA A 124 19.21 22.42 5.51
C ALA A 124 20.58 22.03 6.12
N GLU A 125 21.02 20.79 5.93
CA GLU A 125 22.32 20.28 6.39
C GLU A 125 23.49 20.89 5.60
N ASN A 126 23.32 21.09 4.28
CA ASN A 126 24.34 21.71 3.42
C ASN A 126 24.23 23.25 3.33
N ARG A 127 23.31 23.89 4.07
CA ARG A 127 23.25 25.35 4.13
C ARG A 127 24.39 25.83 5.03
N PRO A 128 25.35 26.64 4.54
CA PRO A 128 26.33 27.25 5.43
C PRO A 128 25.60 28.03 6.52
N PRO A 129 26.10 28.00 7.78
CA PRO A 129 25.45 28.67 8.89
C PRO A 129 25.17 30.12 8.50
N GLU A 130 23.92 30.57 8.67
CA GLU A 130 23.61 31.98 8.54
C GLU A 130 24.56 32.74 9.46
N PRO A 131 25.23 33.80 8.97
CA PRO A 131 26.01 34.64 9.85
C PRO A 131 25.07 35.10 10.95
N GLU A 132 25.40 34.73 12.20
CA GLU A 132 24.72 35.25 13.37
C GLU A 132 24.75 36.77 13.23
N GLU A 133 23.60 37.38 12.93
CA GLU A 133 23.45 38.81 13.08
C GLU A 133 23.70 39.09 14.55
N GLU A 134 24.90 39.61 14.83
CA GLU A 134 25.27 40.26 16.07
C GLU A 134 24.09 41.15 16.47
N GLN A 135 23.31 40.68 17.44
CA GLN A 135 22.36 41.53 18.12
C GLN A 135 23.19 42.57 18.85
N ASP A 136 23.32 43.75 18.23
CA ASP A 136 23.71 44.97 18.90
C ASP A 136 22.87 45.08 20.18
N GLU A 137 23.49 44.78 21.33
CA GLU A 137 22.94 45.10 22.64
C GLU A 137 22.67 46.61 22.65
N PRO A 138 21.42 47.07 22.87
CA PRO A 138 21.22 48.47 23.18
C PRO A 138 21.85 48.73 24.54
N VAL A 139 22.94 49.49 24.53
CA VAL A 139 23.55 50.13 25.69
C VAL A 139 22.43 50.69 26.57
N THR A 140 22.17 50.02 27.68
CA THR A 140 21.26 50.51 28.71
C THR A 140 22.06 51.44 29.60
N GLU A 141 21.98 52.73 29.28
CA GLU A 141 22.31 53.82 30.20
C GLU A 141 21.46 53.64 31.47
N HIS A 142 22.10 53.26 32.58
CA HIS A 142 21.57 53.45 33.93
C HIS A 142 22.73 53.58 34.91
N HIS A 143 23.17 54.81 35.15
CA HIS A 143 23.06 55.54 36.43
C HIS A 143 24.20 56.55 36.64
#